data_AF-A0A382FG29-F1
#
_entry.id   AF-A0A382FG29-F1
#
_cell.length_a   1.000
_cell.length_b   1.000
_cell.length_c   1.000
_cell.angle_alpha   90.00
_cell.angle_beta   90.00
_cell.angle_gamma   90.00
#
_symmetry.space_group_name_H-M   'P 1'
#
loop_
_entity.id
_entity.type
_entity.pdbx_description
1 polymer ?
#
loop_
_entity_poly.entity_id
_entity_poly.type
_entity_poly.pdbx_seq_one_letter_code
_entity_poly.pdbx_strand_id
1 'polypeptide(L)'
;VSTLKLSGVPRASEPVAPRSLRLADLPGTPTIRTEPLRLARGKDGTLTLSLKLPTDYHLTKDAGSRWQVIASDNSPVAIDEVKAAGALKENTIFNIPVKLKKGGGQGLVRIEAIAYFCKEDGPCQVSGVLFEVPVELGQADTNPLELKHTFNSQGVQFGLLPGQAP
;
A
#
# COMPACT_ATOMS: atom_id res chain seq x y z
N VAL A 1 -31.38 -6.90 -30.46
CA VAL A 1 -30.84 -6.02 -29.41
C VAL A 1 -30.42 -4.72 -30.08
N SER A 2 -31.05 -3.59 -29.75
CA SER A 2 -30.72 -2.28 -30.34
C SER A 2 -30.04 -1.42 -29.28
N THR A 3 -28.79 -1.04 -29.52
CA THR A 3 -28.00 -0.23 -28.59
C THR A 3 -28.29 1.25 -28.84
N LEU A 4 -28.76 1.96 -27.81
CA LEU A 4 -28.99 3.40 -27.85
C LEU A 4 -27.66 4.15 -28.07
N LYS A 5 -27.59 4.96 -29.14
CA LYS A 5 -26.46 5.85 -29.41
C LYS A 5 -26.71 7.20 -28.74
N LEU A 6 -26.11 7.40 -27.57
CA LEU A 6 -26.04 8.72 -26.93
C LEU A 6 -25.10 9.63 -27.72
N SER A 7 -25.63 10.74 -28.22
CA SER A 7 -24.89 11.81 -28.88
C SER A 7 -24.87 13.04 -27.97
N GLY A 8 -23.76 13.78 -27.94
CA GLY A 8 -23.57 14.94 -27.06
C GLY A 8 -22.84 14.67 -25.74
N VAL A 9 -22.40 13.43 -25.49
CA VAL A 9 -21.47 13.15 -24.38
C VAL A 9 -20.07 13.64 -24.78
N PRO A 10 -19.48 14.64 -24.11
CA PRO A 10 -18.11 15.05 -24.39
C PRO A 10 -17.18 13.85 -24.21
N ARG A 11 -16.19 13.70 -25.11
CA ARG A 11 -15.19 12.64 -24.97
C ARG A 11 -14.58 12.75 -23.58
N ALA A 12 -14.36 11.61 -22.93
CA ALA A 12 -13.63 11.58 -21.67
C ALA A 12 -12.32 12.33 -21.85
N SER A 13 -12.19 13.46 -21.16
CA SER A 13 -10.95 14.22 -21.11
C SER A 13 -9.86 13.32 -20.56
N GLU A 14 -8.61 13.54 -20.97
CA GLU A 14 -7.48 12.90 -20.30
C GLU A 14 -7.57 13.16 -18.79
N PRO A 15 -7.27 12.17 -17.94
CA PRO A 15 -7.36 12.33 -16.50
C PRO A 15 -6.55 13.56 -16.05
N VAL A 16 -7.26 14.61 -15.64
CA VAL A 16 -6.66 15.91 -15.27
C VAL A 16 -5.87 15.82 -13.96
N ALA A 17 -6.13 14.80 -13.15
CA ALA A 17 -5.33 14.51 -11.98
C ALA A 17 -4.25 13.49 -12.34
N PRO A 18 -2.96 13.72 -12.01
CA PRO A 18 -2.03 12.60 -11.90
C PRO A 18 -2.72 11.59 -10.97
N ARG A 19 -2.94 10.36 -11.45
CA ARG A 19 -3.50 9.27 -10.62
C ARG A 19 -2.77 9.36 -9.29
N SER A 20 -3.51 9.58 -8.20
CA SER A 20 -2.91 9.83 -6.89
C SER A 20 -1.82 8.79 -6.67
N LEU A 21 -0.57 9.26 -6.60
CA LEU A 21 0.59 8.40 -6.32
C LEU A 21 0.47 7.76 -4.93
N ARG A 22 -0.49 8.19 -4.12
CA ARG A 22 -0.84 7.65 -2.81
C ARG A 22 -2.04 6.70 -2.94
N LEU A 23 -1.84 5.44 -2.56
CA LEU A 23 -2.90 4.43 -2.40
C LEU A 23 -3.63 4.60 -1.07
N ALA A 24 -2.92 5.11 -0.07
CA ALA A 24 -3.34 5.15 1.32
C ALA A 24 -3.88 6.53 1.76
N ASP A 25 -4.27 7.41 0.84
CA ASP A 25 -4.94 8.68 1.17
C ASP A 25 -6.45 8.48 1.40
N LEU A 26 -6.79 7.38 2.09
CA LEU A 26 -8.14 7.11 2.53
C LEU A 26 -8.28 7.57 3.99
N PRO A 27 -9.35 8.28 4.35
CA PRO A 27 -9.61 8.64 5.74
C PRO A 27 -9.62 7.37 6.61
N GLY A 28 -8.99 7.42 7.78
CA GLY A 28 -8.91 6.26 8.68
C GLY A 28 -7.88 5.19 8.30
N THR A 29 -7.02 5.42 7.31
CA THR A 29 -5.91 4.50 7.00
C THR A 29 -4.91 4.46 8.17
N PRO A 30 -4.67 3.30 8.81
CA PRO A 30 -3.67 3.18 9.85
C PRO A 30 -2.26 3.38 9.30
N THR A 31 -1.49 4.22 9.99
CA THR A 31 -0.04 4.36 9.78
C THR A 31 0.69 3.51 10.81
N ILE A 32 1.41 2.49 10.35
CA ILE A 32 2.18 1.55 11.18
C ILE A 32 3.66 1.88 11.01
N ARG A 33 4.28 2.40 12.06
CA ARG A 33 5.72 2.59 12.08
C ARG A 33 6.41 1.30 12.54
N THR A 34 7.29 0.76 11.71
CA THR A 34 7.94 -0.52 11.99
C THR A 34 9.29 -0.33 12.67
N GLU A 35 9.91 -1.45 13.03
CA GLU A 35 11.30 -1.47 13.44
C GLU A 35 12.20 -0.93 12.31
N PRO A 36 13.33 -0.28 12.66
CA PRO A 36 14.26 0.23 11.68
C PRO A 36 14.88 -0.90 10.86
N LEU A 37 14.82 -0.78 9.54
CA LEU A 37 15.58 -1.63 8.65
C LEU A 37 17.04 -1.20 8.66
N ARG A 38 17.90 -2.05 9.21
CA ARG A 38 19.35 -1.84 9.20
C ARG A 38 19.95 -2.34 7.90
N LEU A 39 20.57 -1.44 7.15
CA LEU A 39 21.26 -1.76 5.90
C LEU A 39 22.76 -1.45 6.01
N ALA A 40 23.57 -2.41 5.55
CA ALA A 40 25.00 -2.22 5.38
C ALA A 40 25.31 -1.62 4.00
N ARG A 41 26.33 -0.77 3.92
CA ARG A 41 26.77 -0.18 2.65
C ARG A 41 27.13 -1.29 1.65
N GLY A 42 26.54 -1.25 0.46
CA GLY A 42 26.81 -2.21 -0.61
C GLY A 42 26.15 -3.58 -0.43
N LYS A 43 25.30 -3.77 0.58
CA LYS A 43 24.45 -4.95 0.72
C LYS A 43 23.00 -4.60 0.40
N ASP A 44 22.32 -5.56 -0.21
CA ASP A 44 20.88 -5.52 -0.43
C ASP A 44 20.17 -5.98 0.85
N GLY A 45 19.09 -5.32 1.21
CA GLY A 45 18.15 -5.80 2.20
C GLY A 45 16.88 -6.34 1.52
N THR A 46 16.10 -7.09 2.28
CA THR A 46 14.81 -7.61 1.82
C THR A 46 13.74 -7.20 2.82
N LEU A 47 12.70 -6.53 2.31
CA LEU A 47 11.47 -6.30 3.05
C LEU A 47 10.46 -7.36 2.66
N THR A 48 9.74 -7.91 3.64
CA THR A 48 8.72 -8.93 3.40
C THR A 48 7.37 -8.37 3.81
N LEU A 49 6.49 -8.13 2.84
CA LEU A 49 5.14 -7.62 3.08
C LEU A 49 4.15 -8.79 3.11
N SER A 50 3.51 -8.98 4.26
CA SER A 50 2.53 -10.03 4.53
C SER A 50 1.18 -9.40 4.88
N LEU A 51 0.27 -9.44 3.92
CA LEU A 51 -1.05 -8.85 4.03
C LEU A 51 -2.10 -9.95 4.06
N LYS A 52 -2.95 -9.92 5.09
CA LYS A 52 -4.01 -10.91 5.28
C LYS A 52 -5.38 -10.25 5.29
N LEU A 53 -6.34 -10.95 4.69
CA LEU A 53 -7.75 -10.63 4.83
C LEU A 53 -8.32 -11.28 6.09
N PRO A 54 -9.39 -10.70 6.66
CA PRO A 54 -10.15 -11.36 7.72
C PRO A 54 -10.85 -12.62 7.20
N THR A 55 -11.20 -13.53 8.10
CA THR A 55 -11.91 -14.78 7.78
C THR A 55 -13.25 -14.48 7.10
N ASP A 56 -13.60 -15.28 6.08
CA ASP A 56 -14.83 -15.16 5.28
C ASP A 56 -14.88 -13.94 4.33
N TYR A 57 -13.74 -13.32 4.03
CA TYR A 57 -13.64 -12.24 3.05
C TYR A 57 -12.77 -12.64 1.85
N HIS A 58 -13.16 -12.13 0.68
CA HIS A 58 -12.48 -12.35 -0.59
C HIS A 58 -12.15 -11.03 -1.28
N LEU A 59 -11.03 -10.99 -2.01
CA LEU A 59 -10.67 -9.83 -2.83
C LEU A 59 -11.65 -9.67 -3.99
N THR A 60 -12.13 -8.44 -4.20
CA THR A 60 -12.97 -8.11 -5.34
C THR A 60 -12.14 -8.14 -6.62
N LYS A 61 -12.45 -9.05 -7.55
CA LYS A 61 -11.67 -9.31 -8.78
C LYS A 61 -11.40 -8.07 -9.63
N ASP A 62 -12.34 -7.13 -9.67
CA ASP A 62 -12.26 -5.94 -10.55
C ASP A 62 -11.92 -4.63 -9.82
N ALA A 63 -11.79 -4.65 -8.48
CA ALA A 63 -11.58 -3.44 -7.71
C ALA A 63 -10.10 -2.98 -7.66
N GLY A 64 -9.18 -3.74 -8.26
CA GLY A 64 -7.79 -3.31 -8.43
C GLY A 64 -7.02 -3.15 -7.12
N SER A 65 -7.25 -4.02 -6.14
CA SER A 65 -6.46 -4.13 -4.90
C SER A 65 -4.97 -4.20 -5.24
N ARG A 66 -4.17 -3.31 -4.65
CA ARG A 66 -2.76 -3.14 -5.01
C ARG A 66 -1.93 -2.64 -3.83
N TRP A 67 -0.64 -2.88 -3.91
CA TRP A 67 0.35 -2.37 -2.98
C TRP A 67 1.44 -1.66 -3.76
N GLN A 68 2.11 -0.72 -3.10
CA GLN A 68 3.25 -0.01 -3.65
C GLN A 68 4.21 0.44 -2.56
N VAL A 69 5.47 0.63 -2.92
CA VAL A 69 6.49 1.23 -2.07
C VAL A 69 6.87 2.58 -2.64
N ILE A 70 6.80 3.58 -1.79
CA ILE A 70 7.15 4.96 -2.07
C ILE A 70 8.45 5.25 -1.31
N ALA A 71 9.53 5.36 -2.05
CA ALA A 71 10.75 6.00 -1.60
C ALA A 71 10.69 7.47 -2.05
N SER A 72 10.72 8.42 -1.10
CA SER A 72 10.85 9.84 -1.45
C SER A 72 12.17 10.10 -2.19
N ASP A 73 12.29 11.19 -2.95
CA ASP A 73 13.53 11.55 -3.65
C ASP A 73 14.73 11.67 -2.70
N ASN A 74 14.48 12.19 -1.49
CA ASN A 74 15.44 12.28 -0.39
C ASN A 74 15.64 10.98 0.39
N SER A 75 15.00 9.88 -0.02
CA SER A 75 15.18 8.58 0.64
C SER A 75 16.59 8.05 0.33
N PRO A 76 17.33 7.59 1.35
CA PRO A 76 18.66 7.03 1.19
C PRO A 76 18.64 5.63 0.55
N VAL A 77 17.45 5.11 0.23
CA VAL A 77 17.24 3.80 -0.39
C VAL A 77 16.85 3.98 -1.84
N ALA A 78 17.45 3.15 -2.70
CA ALA A 78 17.04 2.91 -4.06
C ALA A 78 16.13 1.68 -4.06
N ILE A 79 14.94 1.85 -4.60
CA ILE A 79 13.94 0.80 -4.76
C ILE A 79 13.58 0.78 -6.24
N ASP A 80 13.50 -0.42 -6.80
CA ASP A 80 13.05 -0.62 -8.17
C ASP A 80 11.52 -0.49 -8.20
N GLU A 81 11.00 0.67 -8.62
CA GLU A 81 9.57 0.98 -8.64
C GLU A 81 8.73 -0.07 -9.38
N VAL A 82 9.30 -0.74 -10.38
CA VAL A 82 8.63 -1.82 -11.14
C VAL A 82 8.43 -3.06 -10.27
N LYS A 83 9.35 -3.32 -9.34
CA LYS A 83 9.26 -4.43 -8.37
C LYS A 83 8.67 -4.02 -7.03
N ALA A 84 8.51 -2.72 -6.81
CA ALA A 84 7.97 -2.13 -5.60
C ALA A 84 6.47 -1.88 -5.66
N ALA A 85 5.78 -2.25 -6.74
CA ALA A 85 4.34 -2.17 -6.83
C ALA A 85 3.75 -3.44 -7.45
N GLY A 86 2.53 -3.78 -7.07
CA GLY A 86 1.86 -4.97 -7.60
C GLY A 86 0.40 -5.07 -7.18
N ALA A 87 -0.31 -5.97 -7.85
CA ALA A 87 -1.66 -6.35 -7.43
C ALA A 87 -1.58 -7.12 -6.09
N LEU A 88 -2.51 -6.80 -5.20
CA LEU A 88 -2.69 -7.54 -3.96
C LEU A 88 -3.32 -8.89 -4.29
N LYS A 89 -2.81 -9.95 -3.65
CA LYS A 89 -3.32 -11.32 -3.77
C LYS A 89 -3.57 -11.87 -2.38
N GLU A 90 -4.60 -12.70 -2.25
CA GLU A 90 -4.96 -13.32 -0.98
C GLU A 90 -3.79 -14.12 -0.41
N ASN A 91 -3.49 -13.93 0.87
CA ASN A 91 -2.43 -14.63 1.63
C ASN A 91 -1.07 -14.68 0.93
N THR A 92 -0.75 -13.66 0.14
CA THR A 92 0.52 -13.61 -0.58
C THR A 92 1.55 -12.80 0.21
N ILE A 93 2.76 -13.35 0.26
CA ILE A 93 3.92 -12.70 0.84
C ILE A 93 4.73 -12.09 -0.31
N PHE A 94 4.98 -10.78 -0.25
CA PHE A 94 5.76 -10.07 -1.25
C PHE A 94 7.15 -9.76 -0.70
N ASN A 95 8.20 -10.15 -1.45
CA ASN A 95 9.58 -9.83 -1.10
C ASN A 95 10.04 -8.65 -1.94
N ILE A 96 10.34 -7.54 -1.28
CA ILE A 96 10.71 -6.28 -1.89
C ILE A 96 12.21 -6.07 -1.65
N PRO A 97 13.06 -6.17 -2.68
CA PRO A 97 14.47 -5.90 -2.53
C PRO A 97 14.69 -4.39 -2.36
N VAL A 98 15.47 -4.02 -1.36
CA VAL A 98 15.80 -2.62 -1.05
C VAL A 98 17.31 -2.45 -1.01
N LYS A 99 17.81 -1.43 -1.70
CA LYS A 99 19.26 -1.17 -1.79
C LYS A 99 19.58 0.20 -1.24
N LEU A 100 20.62 0.31 -0.43
CA LEU A 100 21.08 1.63 -0.01
C LEU A 100 21.71 2.39 -1.20
N LYS A 101 21.31 3.65 -1.44
CA LYS A 101 21.96 4.52 -2.43
C LYS A 101 23.43 4.75 -2.05
N LYS A 102 24.28 4.96 -3.05
CA LYS A 102 25.69 5.28 -2.84
C LYS A 102 25.81 6.66 -2.16
N GLY A 103 26.20 6.67 -0.89
CA GLY A 103 26.20 7.89 -0.05
C GLY A 103 24.90 8.16 0.70
N GLY A 104 23.91 7.27 0.59
CA GLY A 104 22.67 7.33 1.36
C GLY A 104 22.92 7.09 2.86
N GLY A 105 22.27 7.92 3.68
CA GLY A 105 22.33 7.86 5.14
C GLY A 105 21.15 7.11 5.76
N GLN A 106 20.65 7.65 6.88
CA GLN A 106 19.37 7.24 7.46
C GLN A 106 18.20 7.87 6.70
N GLY A 107 17.02 7.26 6.75
CA GLY A 107 15.83 7.83 6.11
C GLY A 107 14.58 7.00 6.30
N LEU A 108 13.60 7.21 5.42
CA LEU A 108 12.28 6.61 5.55
C LEU A 108 11.84 6.00 4.21
N VAL A 109 11.24 4.82 4.30
CA VAL A 109 10.55 4.15 3.19
C VAL A 109 9.09 4.00 3.59
N ARG A 110 8.17 4.32 2.67
CA ARG A 110 6.73 4.18 2.90
C ARG A 110 6.19 3.05 2.04
N ILE A 111 5.43 2.15 2.62
CA ILE A 111 4.75 1.07 1.90
C ILE A 111 3.26 1.30 2.08
N GLU A 112 2.53 1.42 0.98
CA GLU A 112 1.09 1.63 0.98
C GLU A 112 0.41 0.43 0.35
N ALA A 113 -0.64 -0.07 0.97
CA ALA A 113 -1.47 -1.12 0.40
C ALA A 113 -2.94 -0.78 0.55
N ILE A 114 -3.72 -1.10 -0.47
CA ILE A 114 -5.17 -0.97 -0.47
C ILE A 114 -5.80 -2.30 -0.88
N ALA A 115 -6.75 -2.74 -0.08
CA ALA A 115 -7.55 -3.93 -0.32
C ALA A 115 -9.01 -3.56 -0.46
N TYR A 116 -9.62 -4.05 -1.53
CA TYR A 116 -11.06 -4.08 -1.73
C TYR A 116 -11.48 -5.53 -1.55
N PHE A 117 -12.32 -5.77 -0.54
CA PHE A 117 -12.73 -7.11 -0.17
C PHE A 117 -14.19 -7.14 0.25
N CYS A 118 -14.87 -8.23 -0.07
CA CYS A 118 -16.28 -8.44 0.26
C CYS A 118 -16.42 -9.73 1.05
N LYS A 119 -17.42 -9.77 1.93
CA LYS A 119 -17.89 -11.03 2.52
C LYS A 119 -18.78 -11.74 1.49
N GLU A 120 -18.79 -13.07 1.45
CA GLU A 120 -19.58 -13.89 0.50
C GLU A 120 -21.03 -13.39 0.32
N ASP A 121 -21.73 -13.09 1.42
CA ASP A 121 -23.10 -12.55 1.43
C ASP A 121 -23.21 -11.18 2.12
N GLY A 122 -22.15 -10.36 2.06
CA GLY A 122 -22.09 -9.12 2.82
C GLY A 122 -21.62 -7.89 2.02
N PRO A 123 -21.60 -6.72 2.67
CA PRO A 123 -21.16 -5.49 2.03
C PRO A 123 -19.67 -5.56 1.68
N CYS A 124 -19.33 -5.01 0.52
CA CYS A 124 -17.94 -4.78 0.12
C CYS A 124 -17.35 -3.63 0.93
N GLN A 125 -16.07 -3.77 1.29
CA GLN A 125 -15.32 -2.81 2.07
C GLN A 125 -14.01 -2.46 1.37
N VAL A 126 -13.51 -1.28 1.69
CA VAL A 126 -12.18 -0.82 1.29
C VAL A 126 -11.39 -0.51 2.56
N SER A 127 -10.17 -1.04 2.62
CA SER A 127 -9.25 -0.75 3.72
C SER A 127 -7.85 -0.53 3.16
N GLY A 128 -7.18 0.49 3.69
CA GLY A 128 -5.80 0.81 3.36
C GLY A 128 -4.89 0.57 4.57
N VAL A 129 -3.60 0.45 4.33
CA VAL A 129 -2.57 0.51 5.37
C VAL A 129 -1.34 1.24 4.82
N LEU A 130 -0.74 2.09 5.65
CA LEU A 130 0.53 2.74 5.38
C LEU A 130 1.56 2.24 6.39
N PHE A 131 2.65 1.63 5.92
CA PHE A 131 3.81 1.32 6.75
C PHE A 131 4.88 2.37 6.55
N GLU A 132 5.43 2.86 7.65
CA GLU A 132 6.61 3.70 7.67
C GLU A 132 7.78 2.90 8.22
N VAL A 133 8.74 2.60 7.35
CA VAL A 133 9.94 1.83 7.67
C VAL A 133 11.11 2.81 7.79
N PRO A 134 11.61 3.09 9.01
CA PRO A 134 12.85 3.81 9.18
C PRO A 134 14.00 2.97 8.63
N VAL A 135 14.96 3.60 7.97
CA VAL A 135 16.16 2.95 7.46
C VAL A 135 17.36 3.51 8.19
N GLU A 136 18.15 2.62 8.76
CA GLU A 136 19.35 2.97 9.52
C GLU A 136 20.59 2.33 8.91
N LEU A 137 21.71 3.05 8.99
CA LEU A 137 23.01 2.50 8.65
C LEU A 137 23.50 1.61 9.78
N GLY A 138 23.69 0.33 9.51
CA GLY A 138 24.13 -0.63 10.52
C GLY A 138 24.65 -1.91 9.91
N GLN A 139 24.94 -2.90 10.76
CA GLN A 139 25.09 -4.27 10.28
C GLN A 139 23.75 -4.68 9.66
N ALA A 140 23.78 -5.11 8.40
CA ALA A 140 22.58 -5.61 7.74
C ALA A 140 22.08 -6.82 8.53
N ASP A 141 20.85 -6.73 9.03
CA ASP A 141 20.21 -7.89 9.65
C ASP A 141 20.07 -8.99 8.59
N THR A 142 20.43 -10.22 8.98
CA THR A 142 20.34 -11.38 8.08
C THR A 142 18.89 -11.75 7.77
N ASN A 143 17.95 -11.29 8.60
CA ASN A 143 16.53 -11.58 8.48
C ASN A 143 15.80 -10.46 7.73
N PRO A 144 14.87 -10.80 6.83
CA PRO A 144 14.04 -9.80 6.19
C PRO A 144 13.12 -9.13 7.22
N LEU A 145 12.96 -7.81 7.13
CA LEU A 145 12.01 -7.09 7.97
C LEU A 145 10.59 -7.41 7.51
N GLU A 146 9.83 -8.04 8.39
CA GLU A 146 8.48 -8.54 8.07
C GLU A 146 7.41 -7.51 8.46
N LEU A 147 6.71 -7.00 7.45
CA LEU A 147 5.59 -6.07 7.56
C LEU A 147 4.29 -6.88 7.56
N LYS A 148 3.72 -7.13 8.73
CA LYS A 148 2.45 -7.85 8.87
C LYS A 148 1.30 -6.88 9.08
N HIS A 149 0.24 -7.04 8.30
CA HIS A 149 -1.04 -6.40 8.60
C HIS A 149 -2.21 -7.29 8.19
N THR A 150 -3.21 -7.33 9.07
CA THR A 150 -4.50 -7.93 8.77
C THR A 150 -5.47 -6.79 8.55
N PHE A 151 -6.05 -6.71 7.36
CA PHE A 151 -7.07 -5.70 7.08
C PHE A 151 -8.25 -5.92 8.03
N ASN A 152 -8.63 -4.87 8.75
CA ASN A 152 -9.77 -4.95 9.65
C ASN A 152 -11.04 -4.56 8.89
N SER A 153 -12.15 -5.20 9.25
CA SER A 153 -13.49 -4.85 8.77
C SER A 153 -14.11 -3.65 9.51
N GLN A 154 -13.30 -2.92 10.28
CA GLN A 154 -13.71 -1.64 10.83
C GLN A 154 -13.92 -0.71 9.63
N GLY A 155 -15.17 -0.67 9.17
CA GLY A 155 -15.62 0.22 8.13
C GLY A 155 -15.09 1.59 8.46
N VAL A 156 -14.30 2.13 7.55
CA VAL A 156 -13.99 3.55 7.57
C VAL A 156 -15.34 4.26 7.70
N GLN A 157 -15.59 4.94 8.82
CA GLN A 157 -16.74 5.80 8.96
C GLN A 157 -16.53 6.98 8.02
N PHE A 158 -16.86 6.77 6.75
CA PHE A 158 -16.93 7.83 5.77
C PHE A 158 -18.05 8.76 6.21
N GLY A 159 -17.69 9.93 6.73
CA GLY A 159 -18.62 11.03 6.98
C GLY A 159 -18.98 11.34 8.44
N LEU A 160 -18.32 10.77 9.45
CA LEU A 160 -18.52 11.23 10.84
C LEU A 160 -17.28 11.96 11.34
N LEU A 161 -17.40 13.28 11.41
CA LEU A 161 -16.53 14.13 12.21
C LEU A 161 -16.57 13.60 13.66
N PRO A 162 -15.42 13.46 14.34
CA PRO A 162 -15.40 13.07 15.73
C PRO A 162 -15.95 14.22 16.58
N GLY A 163 -17.24 14.21 16.91
CA GLY A 163 -17.80 15.28 17.75
C GLY A 163 -19.31 15.46 17.88
N GLN A 164 -20.16 14.47 17.59
CA GLN A 164 -21.57 14.58 17.98
C GLN A 164 -22.14 13.23 18.41
N ALA A 165 -22.16 13.00 19.72
CA ALA A 165 -23.09 12.07 20.35
C ALA A 165 -24.29 12.88 20.91
N PRO A 166 -25.50 12.29 20.93
CA PRO A 166 -26.70 12.94 21.45
C PRO A 166 -26.67 13.17 22.97
#